data_AF-A0A2V1D6C2-F1
#
_entry.id   AF-A0A2V1D6C2-F1
#
_cell.length_a   1.000
_cell.length_b   1.000
_cell.length_c   1.000
_cell.angle_alpha   90.00
_cell.angle_beta   90.00
_cell.angle_gamma   90.00
#
_symmetry.space_group_name_H-M   'P 1'
#
loop_
_entity.id
_entity.type
_entity.pdbx_description
1 polymer ?
#
loop_
_entity_poly.entity_id
_entity_poly.type
_entity_poly.pdbx_seq_one_letter_code
_entity_poly.pdbx_strand_id
1 'polypeptide(L)'
;MEIDLWAEAIVFIDTGGSTTTTALRSGKYLRAIIDETMRSSPSTPAGGCRAQDPASIAKGEIFIVDGNVIPSGMQMGVTNYALQQDEKIFPEPYRFLPDKCQ
;
A
#
# COMPACT_ATOMS: atom_id res chain seq x y z
N MET A 1 -2.03 19.85 -6.96
CA MET A 1 -2.00 19.61 -5.50
C MET A 1 -2.89 20.56 -4.71
N GLU A 2 -2.75 21.87 -4.86
CA GLU A 2 -3.53 22.81 -4.01
C GLU A 2 -4.96 23.04 -4.52
N ILE A 3 -5.18 23.20 -5.83
CA ILE A 3 -6.49 23.52 -6.42
C ILE A 3 -7.55 22.41 -6.22
N ASP A 4 -7.18 21.15 -6.46
CA ASP A 4 -8.15 20.03 -6.44
C ASP A 4 -8.63 19.71 -5.02
N LEU A 5 -7.74 19.86 -4.02
CA LEU A 5 -8.12 19.70 -2.61
C LEU A 5 -9.08 20.79 -2.15
N TRP A 6 -8.81 22.05 -2.51
CA TRP A 6 -9.69 23.16 -2.15
C TRP A 6 -11.06 23.05 -2.82
N ALA A 7 -11.11 22.55 -4.06
CA ALA A 7 -12.37 22.29 -4.75
C ALA A 7 -13.20 21.21 -4.03
N GLU A 8 -12.59 20.10 -3.62
CA GLU A 8 -13.27 19.05 -2.84
C GLU A 8 -13.71 19.55 -1.46
N ALA A 9 -12.88 20.36 -0.79
CA ALA A 9 -13.20 20.95 0.50
C ALA A 9 -14.42 21.89 0.42
N ILE A 10 -14.52 22.69 -0.64
CA ILE A 10 -15.67 23.57 -0.88
C ILE A 10 -16.95 22.74 -1.06
N VAL A 11 -16.90 21.68 -1.88
CA VAL A 11 -18.05 20.76 -2.06
C VAL A 11 -18.48 20.12 -0.73
N PHE A 12 -17.52 19.77 0.13
CA PHE A 12 -17.80 19.21 1.45
C PHE A 12 -18.43 20.22 2.42
N ILE A 13 -17.98 21.48 2.39
CA ILE A 13 -18.54 22.56 3.20
C ILE A 13 -19.95 22.92 2.73
N ASP A 14 -20.17 23.02 1.41
CA ASP A 14 -21.46 23.33 0.79
C ASP A 14 -22.51 22.26 1.05
N THR A 15 -22.10 21.01 1.28
CA THR A 15 -22.98 19.91 1.68
C THR A 15 -23.26 19.86 3.20
N GLY A 16 -22.94 20.92 3.93
CA GLY A 16 -23.18 21.06 5.36
C GLY A 16 -22.23 20.22 6.22
N GLY A 17 -21.06 19.85 5.69
CA GLY A 17 -20.09 19.02 6.41
C GLY A 17 -20.55 17.58 6.62
N SER A 18 -21.48 17.09 5.79
CA SER A 18 -22.03 15.73 5.92
C SER A 18 -20.96 14.66 5.69
N THR A 19 -20.59 13.93 6.73
CA THR A 19 -19.65 12.79 6.67
C THR A 19 -20.32 11.49 6.21
N THR A 20 -21.41 11.59 5.44
CA THR A 20 -22.10 10.41 4.92
C THR A 20 -21.18 9.65 3.97
N THR A 21 -21.25 8.32 3.97
CA THR A 21 -20.42 7.44 3.12
C THR A 21 -20.39 7.87 1.65
N THR A 22 -21.49 8.41 1.12
CA THR A 22 -21.58 8.92 -0.26
C THR A 22 -20.72 10.16 -0.49
N ALA A 23 -20.69 11.11 0.45
CA ALA A 23 -19.88 12.33 0.37
C ALA A 23 -18.37 12.03 0.53
N LEU A 24 -18.02 11.06 1.38
CA LEU A 24 -16.63 10.59 1.51
C LEU A 24 -16.13 9.81 0.28
N ARG A 25 -17.05 9.22 -0.50
CA ARG A 25 -16.71 8.52 -1.75
C ARG A 25 -16.47 9.47 -2.93
N SER A 26 -16.98 10.71 -2.87
CA SER A 26 -16.77 11.71 -3.93
C SER A 26 -15.42 12.41 -3.86
N GLY A 27 -14.72 12.39 -2.73
CA GLY A 27 -13.39 12.99 -2.55
C GLY A 27 -12.28 12.12 -3.14
N LYS A 28 -12.07 12.22 -4.46
CA LYS A 28 -11.07 11.42 -5.19
C LYS A 28 -9.66 11.88 -4.86
N TYR A 29 -9.46 13.18 -4.76
CA TYR A 29 -8.16 13.78 -4.48
C TYR A 29 -7.77 13.60 -3.01
N LEU A 30 -8.71 13.77 -2.09
CA LEU A 30 -8.48 13.42 -0.68
C LEU A 30 -8.08 11.95 -0.52
N ARG A 31 -8.72 11.03 -1.25
CA ARG A 31 -8.35 9.61 -1.26
C ARG A 31 -6.95 9.39 -1.83
N ALA A 32 -6.64 10.04 -2.95
CA ALA A 32 -5.31 9.98 -3.55
C ALA A 32 -4.20 10.44 -2.58
N ILE A 33 -4.46 11.47 -1.77
CA ILE A 33 -3.54 11.91 -0.71
C ILE A 33 -3.37 10.83 0.37
N ILE A 34 -4.47 10.21 0.82
CA ILE A 34 -4.42 9.15 1.84
C ILE A 34 -3.62 7.95 1.32
N ASP A 35 -3.89 7.52 0.10
CA ASP A 35 -3.22 6.38 -0.53
C ASP A 35 -1.71 6.66 -0.70
N GLU A 36 -1.34 7.85 -1.19
CA GLU A 36 0.06 8.25 -1.34
C GLU A 36 0.77 8.42 0.02
N THR A 37 0.06 8.87 1.04
CA THR A 37 0.59 8.92 2.42
C THR A 37 0.91 7.51 2.93
N MET A 38 0.01 6.55 2.70
CA MET A 38 0.23 5.15 3.09
C MET A 38 1.29 4.45 2.24
N ARG A 39 1.55 4.90 1.00
CA ARG A 39 2.65 4.42 0.17
C ARG A 39 4.01 4.95 0.67
N SER A 40 4.08 6.25 0.99
CA SER A 40 5.32 6.87 1.48
C SER A 40 5.64 6.49 2.92
N SER A 41 4.61 6.37 3.76
CA SER A 41 4.72 6.21 5.20
C SER A 41 3.66 5.21 5.69
N PRO A 42 3.80 3.92 5.36
CA PRO A 42 2.85 2.91 5.78
C PRO A 42 2.84 2.80 7.31
N SER A 43 1.64 2.73 7.89
CA SER A 43 1.47 2.51 9.35
C SER A 43 2.17 1.22 9.83
N THR A 44 2.16 0.18 8.98
CA THR A 44 2.90 -1.07 9.22
C THR A 44 3.83 -1.34 8.04
N PRO A 45 5.17 -1.25 8.21
CA PRO A 45 6.11 -1.33 7.09
C PRO A 45 6.29 -2.75 6.53
N ALA A 46 5.94 -3.80 7.30
CA ALA A 46 6.03 -5.19 6.87
C ALA A 46 4.89 -6.04 7.44
N GLY A 47 4.43 -7.03 6.67
CA GLY A 47 3.52 -8.03 7.19
C GLY A 47 4.21 -8.98 8.18
N GLY A 48 3.42 -9.77 8.90
CA GLY A 48 3.97 -10.86 9.73
C GLY A 48 4.70 -11.90 8.88
N CYS A 49 5.80 -12.44 9.42
CA CYS A 49 6.58 -13.47 8.72
C CYS A 49 5.71 -14.68 8.36
N ARG A 50 6.04 -15.30 7.24
CA ARG A 50 5.43 -16.53 6.73
C ARG A 50 6.50 -17.62 6.65
N ALA A 51 6.12 -18.85 6.91
CA ALA A 51 6.96 -20.01 6.65
C ALA A 51 6.22 -20.94 5.68
N GLN A 52 6.94 -21.85 5.04
CA GLN A 52 6.33 -22.92 4.26
C GLN A 52 5.36 -23.73 5.13
N ASP A 53 4.21 -24.13 4.56
CA ASP A 53 3.23 -24.97 5.24
C ASP A 53 3.90 -26.26 5.78
N PRO A 54 3.78 -26.57 7.08
CA PRO A 54 4.29 -27.82 7.65
C PRO A 54 3.85 -29.08 6.88
N ALA A 55 2.65 -29.10 6.31
CA ALA A 55 2.17 -30.23 5.52
C ALA A 55 2.96 -30.41 4.21
N SER A 56 3.34 -29.31 3.55
CA SER A 56 4.21 -29.32 2.37
C SER A 56 5.63 -29.76 2.72
N ILE A 57 6.16 -29.30 3.86
CA ILE A 57 7.47 -29.75 4.37
C ILE A 57 7.46 -31.26 4.60
N ALA A 58 6.42 -31.80 5.23
CA ALA A 58 6.30 -33.24 5.51
C ALA A 58 6.23 -34.10 4.23
N LYS A 59 5.74 -33.53 3.12
CA LYS A 59 5.71 -34.18 1.80
C LYS A 59 7.05 -34.09 1.04
N GLY A 60 8.03 -33.37 1.58
CA GLY A 60 9.32 -33.14 0.92
C GLY A 60 9.25 -32.12 -0.24
N GLU A 61 8.22 -31.26 -0.26
CA GLU A 61 8.08 -30.23 -1.28
C GLU A 61 9.16 -29.15 -1.13
N ILE A 62 9.89 -28.87 -2.20
CA ILE A 62 10.92 -27.82 -2.21
C ILE A 62 10.25 -26.46 -2.42
N PHE A 63 10.53 -25.51 -1.54
CA PHE A 63 10.06 -24.14 -1.68
C PHE A 63 11.12 -23.27 -2.39
N ILE A 64 10.74 -22.64 -3.50
CA ILE A 64 11.64 -21.83 -4.33
C ILE A 64 11.06 -20.42 -4.49
N VAL A 65 11.87 -19.40 -4.21
CA VAL A 65 11.55 -17.98 -4.41
C VAL A 65 12.65 -17.36 -5.26
N ASP A 66 12.27 -16.78 -6.41
CA ASP A 66 13.20 -16.16 -7.37
C ASP A 66 14.39 -17.06 -7.75
N GLY A 67 14.14 -18.37 -7.92
CA GLY A 67 15.16 -19.37 -8.24
C GLY A 67 16.01 -19.84 -7.06
N ASN A 68 15.80 -19.30 -5.86
CA ASN A 68 16.52 -19.70 -4.64
C ASN A 68 15.70 -20.71 -3.83
N VAL A 69 16.33 -21.81 -3.42
CA VAL A 69 15.72 -22.78 -2.52
C VAL A 69 15.70 -22.22 -1.11
N ILE A 70 14.51 -22.13 -0.52
CA ILE A 70 14.32 -21.68 0.85
C ILE A 70 14.33 -22.90 1.78
N PRO A 71 15.16 -22.91 2.83
CA PRO A 71 15.19 -24.00 3.79
C PRO A 71 13.85 -24.18 4.52
N SER A 72 13.46 -25.43 4.78
CA SER A 72 12.29 -25.75 5.59
C SER A 72 12.39 -25.13 6.99
N GLY A 73 11.29 -24.54 7.47
CA GLY A 73 11.24 -23.85 8.76
C GLY A 73 11.78 -22.42 8.76
N MET A 74 12.33 -21.93 7.63
CA MET A 74 12.72 -20.52 7.49
C MET A 74 11.48 -19.62 7.48
N GLN A 75 11.51 -18.57 8.30
CA GLN A 75 10.52 -17.50 8.28
C GLN A 75 10.95 -16.38 7.31
N MET A 76 10.02 -15.92 6.50
CA MET A 76 10.22 -14.90 5.48
C MET A 76 9.25 -13.75 5.69
N GLY A 77 9.78 -12.53 5.74
CA GLY A 77 9.00 -11.31 5.76
C GLY A 77 9.08 -10.61 4.42
N VAL A 78 7.93 -10.13 3.93
CA VAL A 78 7.87 -9.18 2.81
C VAL A 78 7.65 -7.80 3.39
N THR A 79 8.56 -6.89 3.09
CA THR A 79 8.48 -5.50 3.56
C THR A 79 7.71 -4.68 2.53
N ASN A 80 6.48 -4.28 2.88
CA ASN A 80 5.65 -3.42 2.05
C ASN A 80 6.35 -2.09 1.75
N TYR A 81 7.01 -1.51 2.75
CA TYR A 81 7.77 -0.28 2.58
C TYR A 81 8.87 -0.41 1.52
N ALA A 82 9.64 -1.50 1.54
CA ALA A 82 10.70 -1.71 0.56
C ALA A 82 10.15 -1.85 -0.87
N LEU A 83 9.03 -2.56 -1.04
CA LEU A 83 8.34 -2.67 -2.33
C LEU A 83 7.79 -1.32 -2.82
N GLN A 84 7.24 -0.52 -1.92
CA GLN A 84 6.69 0.80 -2.23
C GLN A 84 7.76 1.83 -2.59
N GLN A 85 9.02 1.56 -2.27
CA GLN A 85 10.19 2.38 -2.60
C GLN A 85 11.02 1.85 -3.77
N ASP A 86 10.62 0.72 -4.38
CA ASP A 86 11.30 0.20 -5.57
C ASP A 86 10.95 1.06 -6.79
N GLU A 87 11.95 1.74 -7.36
CA GLU A 87 11.79 2.59 -8.55
C GLU A 87 11.28 1.83 -9.78
N LYS A 88 11.45 0.51 -9.82
CA LYS A 88 10.90 -0.34 -10.90
C LYS A 88 9.38 -0.47 -10.81
N ILE A 89 8.82 -0.32 -9.61
CA ILE A 89 7.38 -0.41 -9.35
C ILE A 89 6.76 0.99 -9.27
N PHE A 90 7.43 1.92 -8.56
CA PHE A 90 6.99 3.29 -8.36
C PHE A 90 8.08 4.28 -8.79
N PRO A 91 7.98 4.89 -9.99
CA PRO A 91 8.93 5.90 -10.44
C PRO A 91 8.90 7.14 -9.55
N GLU A 92 10.08 7.66 -9.19
CA GLU A 92 10.25 8.77 -8.23
C GLU A 92 9.62 8.49 -6.84
N PRO A 93 9.93 7.36 -6.18
CA PRO A 93 9.16 6.86 -5.03
C PRO A 93 9.27 7.76 -3.79
N TYR A 94 10.31 8.57 -3.71
CA TYR A 94 10.52 9.56 -2.64
C TYR A 94 9.80 10.88 -2.87
N ARG A 95 9.18 11.06 -4.04
CA ARG A 95 8.40 12.25 -4.37
C ARG A 95 6.93 11.98 -4.04
N PHE A 96 6.34 12.86 -3.23
CA PHE A 96 4.92 12.77 -2.87
C PHE A 96 4.04 13.19 -4.07
N LEU A 97 3.43 12.22 -4.74
CA LEU A 97 2.67 12.40 -5.98
C LEU A 97 1.28 11.75 -5.90
N PRO A 98 0.29 12.40 -5.24
CA PRO A 98 -1.06 11.86 -5.07
C PRO A 98 -1.71 11.38 -6.36
N ASP A 99 -1.52 12.12 -7.46
CA ASP A 99 -2.13 11.81 -8.76
C ASP A 99 -1.65 10.49 -9.39
N LYS A 100 -0.52 9.93 -8.90
CA LYS A 100 0.05 8.67 -9.41
C LYS A 100 -0.41 7.44 -8.63
N CYS A 101 -1.14 7.62 -7.53
CA CYS A 101 -1.57 6.53 -6.63
C CYS A 101 -2.91 5.88 -7.01
N GLN A 102 -3.39 6.08 -8.25
CA GLN A 102 -4.68 5.55 -8.75
C GLN A 102 -4.53 4.31 -9.62
#